data_AF-A0A7X9QS58-F1
#
_entry.id   AF-A0A7X9QS58-F1
#
_cell.length_a   1.000
_cell.length_b   1.000
_cell.length_c   1.000
_cell.angle_alpha   90.00
_cell.angle_beta   90.00
_cell.angle_gamma   90.00
#
_symmetry.space_group_name_H-M   'P 1'
#
loop_
_entity.id
_entity.type
_entity.pdbx_description
1 polymer ?
#
loop_
_entity_poly.entity_id
_entity_poly.type
_entity_poly.pdbx_seq_one_letter_code
_entity_poly.pdbx_strand_id
1 'polypeptide(L)'
;MKTLQMVLMALLFVFALNFVTTGNNLVSADDDDDKKYEQYEGGEERGEDSPYEDLGKTVGWGTVIAMGTAGIIFPLRRSMKAVTTNFPEAKKGFIALTKFFGKFHIPIGIIALGLSIFHGITMYLSEGELESEGIIGLGSVVLMAIAGIVGAVLFKNKKAKSLRTTHTILIAFALLIGAVHIFAS
;
A
#
# COMPACT_ATOMS: atom_id res chain seq x y z
N MET A 1 24.25 -14.31 9.97
CA MET A 1 23.35 -13.25 10.48
C MET A 1 23.73 -11.85 9.99
N LYS A 2 24.98 -11.39 10.17
CA LYS A 2 25.41 -10.05 9.69
C LYS A 2 25.33 -9.89 8.16
N THR A 3 25.63 -10.94 7.40
CA THR A 3 25.53 -10.95 5.93
C THR A 3 24.09 -10.82 5.44
N LEU A 4 23.15 -11.57 6.03
CA LEU A 4 21.72 -11.47 5.72
C LEU A 4 21.15 -10.08 6.06
N GLN A 5 21.59 -9.50 7.18
CA GLN A 5 21.19 -8.14 7.58
C GLN A 5 21.74 -7.07 6.63
N MET A 6 22.97 -7.24 6.13
CA MET A 6 23.56 -6.34 5.13
C MET A 6 22.88 -6.48 3.76
N VAL A 7 22.54 -7.70 3.35
CA VAL A 7 21.78 -7.96 2.12
C VAL A 7 20.37 -7.34 2.21
N LEU A 8 19.70 -7.48 3.35
CA LEU A 8 18.39 -6.88 3.59
C LEU A 8 18.47 -5.34 3.61
N MET A 9 19.51 -4.76 4.23
CA MET A 9 19.72 -3.31 4.19
C MET A 9 20.03 -2.82 2.78
N ALA A 10 20.80 -3.57 1.99
CA ALA A 10 21.10 -3.22 0.60
C ALA A 10 19.82 -3.28 -0.27
N LEU A 11 18.99 -4.31 -0.11
CA LEU A 11 17.69 -4.42 -0.79
C LEU A 11 16.76 -3.27 -0.42
N LEU A 12 16.63 -2.95 0.87
CA LEU A 12 15.79 -1.82 1.32
C LEU A 12 16.32 -0.47 0.84
N PHE A 13 17.64 -0.33 0.70
CA PHE A 13 18.27 0.87 0.17
C PHE A 13 18.06 1.01 -1.34
N VAL A 14 18.18 -0.08 -2.11
CA VAL A 14 17.88 -0.11 -3.55
C VAL A 14 16.38 0.15 -3.80
N PHE A 15 15.50 -0.40 -2.96
CA PHE A 15 14.06 -0.14 -3.03
C PHE A 15 13.74 1.33 -2.74
N ALA A 16 14.34 1.91 -1.70
CA ALA A 16 14.18 3.33 -1.37
C ALA A 16 14.76 4.26 -2.45
N LEU A 17 15.86 3.88 -3.10
CA LEU A 17 16.45 4.62 -4.22
C LEU A 17 15.54 4.60 -5.44
N ASN A 18 15.03 3.42 -5.84
CA ASN A 18 14.11 3.30 -6.98
C ASN A 18 12.85 4.18 -6.79
N PHE A 19 12.28 4.19 -5.59
CA PHE A 19 11.10 5.00 -5.28
C PHE A 19 11.35 6.52 -5.32
N VAL A 20 12.62 6.95 -5.21
CA VAL A 20 13.03 8.36 -5.30
C VAL A 20 13.43 8.74 -6.73
N THR A 21 13.84 7.79 -7.56
CA THR A 21 14.35 8.06 -8.92
C THR A 21 13.34 7.85 -10.05
N THR A 22 12.23 7.11 -9.86
CA THR A 22 11.16 7.03 -10.86
C THR A 22 10.19 8.22 -10.75
N GLY A 23 10.72 9.41 -11.03
CA GLY A 23 9.95 10.52 -11.56
C GLY A 23 10.25 10.65 -13.06
N ASN A 24 9.21 10.45 -13.88
CA ASN A 24 9.16 10.65 -15.34
C ASN A 24 9.85 9.59 -16.23
N ASN A 25 9.05 8.61 -16.67
CA ASN A 25 8.92 8.22 -18.09
C ASN A 25 7.65 7.36 -18.24
N LEU A 26 6.51 8.02 -18.42
CA LEU A 26 5.31 7.42 -19.01
C LEU A 26 5.57 7.34 -20.52
N VAL A 27 6.03 6.18 -20.99
CA VAL A 27 6.03 5.85 -22.41
C VAL A 27 4.78 5.00 -22.68
N SER A 28 3.89 5.60 -23.45
CA SER A 28 2.79 4.97 -24.18
C SER A 28 3.28 4.69 -25.60
N ALA A 29 3.05 3.46 -26.06
CA ALA A 29 3.03 2.95 -27.45
C ALA A 29 3.34 1.44 -27.39
N ASP A 30 2.78 0.53 -28.16
CA ASP A 30 1.64 0.44 -29.07
C ASP A 30 1.59 -1.05 -29.44
N ASP A 31 0.50 -1.52 -30.04
CA ASP A 31 0.29 -2.87 -30.57
C ASP A 31 1.56 -3.57 -31.12
N ASP A 32 1.77 -4.84 -30.74
CA ASP A 32 2.16 -5.84 -31.74
C ASP A 32 1.62 -7.22 -31.38
N ASP A 33 0.71 -7.62 -32.26
CA ASP A 33 -0.07 -8.83 -32.38
C ASP A 33 0.88 -9.98 -32.79
N ASP A 34 1.05 -11.02 -31.96
CA ASP A 34 1.63 -12.27 -32.44
C ASP A 34 0.89 -13.48 -31.85
N LYS A 35 -0.07 -13.92 -32.66
CA LYS A 35 -0.90 -15.12 -32.52
C LYS A 35 -0.03 -16.36 -32.40
N LYS A 36 -0.23 -17.12 -31.32
CA LYS A 36 0.02 -18.57 -31.33
C LYS A 36 -1.19 -19.31 -30.80
N TYR A 37 -2.02 -19.77 -31.74
CA TYR A 37 -3.09 -20.72 -31.50
C TYR A 37 -2.48 -22.07 -31.12
N GLU A 38 -2.60 -22.46 -29.85
CA GLU A 38 -2.58 -23.88 -29.49
C GLU A 38 -3.99 -24.32 -29.08
N GLN A 39 -4.50 -25.21 -29.92
CA GLN A 39 -5.80 -25.85 -29.89
C GLN A 39 -5.84 -26.84 -28.71
N TYR A 40 -6.70 -26.59 -27.74
CA TYR A 40 -7.17 -27.59 -26.78
C TYR A 40 -8.70 -27.62 -26.77
N GLU A 41 -9.24 -28.70 -27.33
CA GLU A 41 -10.62 -29.13 -27.13
C GLU A 41 -10.73 -29.79 -25.74
N GLY A 42 -11.75 -29.38 -24.97
CA GLY A 42 -12.10 -30.01 -23.68
C GLY A 42 -12.73 -28.97 -22.75
N GLY A 43 -14.04 -28.78 -22.87
CA GLY A 43 -14.77 -27.68 -22.27
C GLY A 43 -14.71 -27.60 -20.75
N GLU A 44 -14.57 -26.37 -20.26
CA GLU A 44 -15.43 -25.73 -19.27
C GLU A 44 -15.16 -24.21 -19.37
N GLU A 45 -16.19 -23.41 -19.09
CA GLU A 45 -16.38 -22.01 -19.46
C GLU A 45 -15.21 -21.08 -19.07
N ARG A 46 -14.27 -20.83 -19.99
CA ARG A 46 -13.46 -19.62 -19.99
C ARG A 46 -14.19 -18.55 -20.78
N GLY A 47 -14.78 -17.58 -20.12
CA GLY A 47 -15.18 -16.35 -20.79
C GLY A 47 -16.43 -15.70 -20.24
N GLU A 48 -16.42 -15.37 -18.96
CA GLU A 48 -17.01 -14.13 -18.47
C GLU A 48 -16.24 -13.82 -17.18
N ASP A 49 -15.40 -12.77 -17.20
CA ASP A 49 -14.77 -12.25 -15.99
C ASP A 49 -15.87 -12.09 -14.95
N SER A 50 -15.74 -12.79 -13.83
CA SER A 50 -16.73 -12.73 -12.77
C SER A 50 -16.92 -11.26 -12.38
N PRO A 51 -18.16 -10.77 -12.17
CA PRO A 51 -18.37 -9.39 -11.72
C PRO A 51 -17.60 -9.04 -10.43
N TYR A 52 -17.20 -10.06 -9.67
CA TYR A 52 -16.37 -9.93 -8.48
C TYR A 52 -14.89 -9.67 -8.80
N GLU A 53 -14.36 -10.10 -9.93
CA GLU A 53 -12.96 -9.88 -10.34
C GLU A 53 -12.69 -8.41 -10.64
N ASP A 54 -13.49 -7.81 -11.53
CA ASP A 54 -13.36 -6.39 -11.91
C ASP A 54 -13.61 -5.45 -10.72
N LEU A 55 -14.59 -5.81 -9.89
CA LEU A 55 -14.86 -5.10 -8.65
C LEU A 55 -13.65 -5.24 -7.70
N GLY A 56 -13.10 -6.44 -7.56
CA GLY A 56 -11.92 -6.72 -6.74
C GLY A 56 -10.71 -5.92 -7.18
N LYS A 57 -10.39 -5.88 -8.47
CA LYS A 57 -9.31 -5.07 -9.05
C LYS A 57 -9.50 -3.58 -8.77
N THR A 58 -10.72 -3.06 -8.98
CA THR A 58 -11.05 -1.65 -8.72
C THR A 58 -10.89 -1.28 -7.24
N VAL A 59 -11.40 -2.13 -6.34
CA VAL A 59 -11.26 -1.96 -4.88
C VAL A 59 -9.80 -2.08 -4.46
N GLY A 60 -9.02 -2.95 -5.09
CA GLY A 60 -7.58 -3.09 -4.89
C GLY A 60 -6.85 -1.76 -5.12
N TRP A 61 -7.07 -1.11 -6.27
CA TRP A 61 -6.51 0.22 -6.54
C TRP A 61 -7.00 1.29 -5.55
N GLY A 62 -8.28 1.25 -5.18
CA GLY A 62 -8.83 2.13 -4.14
C GLY A 62 -8.11 1.96 -2.79
N THR A 63 -7.78 0.72 -2.43
CA THR A 63 -7.00 0.38 -1.23
C THR A 63 -5.62 1.01 -1.30
N VAL A 64 -4.89 0.85 -2.41
CA VAL A 64 -3.55 1.43 -2.61
C VAL A 64 -3.58 2.95 -2.46
N ILE A 65 -4.56 3.62 -3.08
CA ILE A 65 -4.72 5.08 -2.99
C ILE A 65 -4.99 5.51 -1.55
N ALA A 66 -5.91 4.84 -0.86
CA ALA A 66 -6.26 5.16 0.53
C ALA A 66 -5.07 4.95 1.48
N MET A 67 -4.33 3.85 1.31
CA MET A 67 -3.12 3.56 2.08
C MET A 67 -2.03 4.60 1.83
N GLY A 68 -1.74 4.93 0.57
CA GLY A 68 -0.78 5.97 0.20
C GLY A 68 -1.16 7.32 0.80
N THR A 69 -2.43 7.69 0.71
CA THR A 69 -2.98 8.92 1.30
C THR A 69 -2.80 8.96 2.82
N ALA A 70 -3.07 7.85 3.53
CA ALA A 70 -2.83 7.75 4.97
C ALA A 70 -1.34 7.87 5.31
N GLY A 71 -0.46 7.31 4.47
CA GLY A 71 1.00 7.30 4.64
C GLY A 71 1.67 8.65 4.46
N ILE A 72 1.13 9.54 3.61
CA ILE A 72 1.67 10.88 3.31
C ILE A 72 1.91 11.74 4.57
N ILE A 73 1.17 11.50 5.65
CA ILE A 73 1.34 12.24 6.91
C ILE A 73 2.78 12.14 7.45
N PHE A 74 3.46 11.02 7.23
CA PHE A 74 4.80 10.79 7.77
C PHE A 74 5.85 11.70 7.12
N PRO A 75 6.05 11.70 5.78
CA PRO A 75 6.97 12.64 5.14
C PRO A 75 6.57 14.10 5.36
N LEU A 76 5.28 14.43 5.42
CA LEU A 76 4.83 15.80 5.74
C LEU A 76 5.29 16.25 7.14
N ARG A 77 5.09 15.41 8.16
CA ARG A 77 5.53 15.74 9.53
C ARG A 77 7.05 15.81 9.63
N ARG A 78 7.78 14.95 8.92
CA ARG A 78 9.25 14.93 8.93
C ARG A 78 9.85 16.17 8.26
N SER A 79 9.25 16.65 7.17
CA SER A 79 9.72 17.81 6.41
C SER A 79 9.25 19.16 6.97
N MET A 80 8.30 19.19 7.91
CA MET A 80 7.75 20.41 8.52
C MET A 80 8.80 21.45 8.92
N LYS A 81 9.85 21.05 9.65
CA LYS A 81 10.90 22.00 10.08
C LYS A 81 11.64 22.58 8.89
N ALA A 82 12.04 21.74 7.92
CA ALA A 82 12.76 22.17 6.73
C ALA A 82 11.91 23.12 5.87
N VAL A 83 10.64 22.79 5.63
CA VAL A 83 9.77 23.61 4.78
C VAL A 83 9.46 24.95 5.44
N THR A 84 9.09 24.96 6.72
CA THR A 84 8.74 26.19 7.43
C THR A 84 9.91 27.13 7.69
N THR A 85 11.16 26.63 7.59
CA THR A 85 12.38 27.44 7.76
C THR A 85 12.89 27.98 6.43
N ASN A 86 12.94 27.14 5.38
CA ASN A 86 13.53 27.52 4.09
C ASN A 86 12.52 28.16 3.12
N PHE A 87 11.22 27.89 3.30
CA PHE A 87 10.15 28.35 2.41
C PHE A 87 9.03 29.04 3.21
N PRO A 88 9.30 30.25 3.77
CA PRO A 88 8.33 30.96 4.62
C PRO A 88 7.02 31.30 3.90
N GLU A 89 7.05 31.49 2.58
CA GLU A 89 5.85 31.75 1.75
C GLU A 89 4.89 30.55 1.74
N ALA A 90 5.44 29.33 1.65
CA ALA A 90 4.67 28.09 1.63
C ALA A 90 4.24 27.61 3.04
N LYS A 91 4.77 28.22 4.10
CA LYS A 91 4.57 27.80 5.50
C LYS A 91 3.10 27.61 5.87
N LYS A 92 2.24 28.58 5.55
CA LYS A 92 0.81 28.53 5.92
C LYS A 92 0.11 27.36 5.24
N GLY A 93 0.33 27.19 3.93
CA GLY A 93 -0.23 26.08 3.15
C GLY A 93 0.28 24.71 3.66
N PHE A 94 1.58 24.58 3.90
CA PHE A 94 2.17 23.33 4.38
C PHE A 94 1.65 22.92 5.77
N ILE A 95 1.48 23.89 6.68
CA ILE A 95 0.88 23.65 7.99
C ILE A 95 -0.59 23.22 7.84
N ALA A 96 -1.36 23.88 6.97
CA ALA A 96 -2.75 23.53 6.71
C ALA A 96 -2.87 22.10 6.16
N LEU A 97 -2.04 21.75 5.17
CA LEU A 97 -1.98 20.42 4.58
C LEU A 97 -1.62 19.34 5.61
N THR A 98 -0.57 19.58 6.40
CA THR A 98 -0.16 18.63 7.46
C THR A 98 -1.25 18.45 8.52
N LYS A 99 -1.98 19.53 8.86
CA LYS A 99 -3.13 19.46 9.78
C LYS A 99 -4.29 18.68 9.17
N PHE A 100 -4.57 18.88 7.88
CA PHE A 100 -5.61 18.16 7.15
C PHE A 100 -5.35 16.64 7.19
N PHE A 101 -4.19 16.20 6.70
CA PHE A 101 -3.82 14.78 6.76
C PHE A 101 -3.74 14.28 8.21
N GLY A 102 -3.29 15.10 9.15
CA GLY A 102 -3.30 14.79 10.58
C GLY A 102 -4.67 14.52 11.18
N LYS A 103 -5.70 15.26 10.73
CA LYS A 103 -7.08 15.12 11.17
C LYS A 103 -7.74 13.90 10.55
N PHE A 104 -7.49 13.64 9.27
CA PHE A 104 -8.16 12.59 8.51
C PHE A 104 -7.39 11.26 8.45
N HIS A 105 -6.17 11.18 8.97
CA HIS A 105 -5.38 9.95 8.96
C HIS A 105 -6.10 8.73 9.55
N ILE A 106 -6.83 8.89 10.66
CA ILE A 106 -7.57 7.77 11.27
C ILE A 106 -8.74 7.34 10.36
N PRO A 107 -9.68 8.22 9.96
CA PRO A 107 -10.73 7.86 9.02
C PRO A 107 -10.21 7.23 7.71
N ILE A 108 -9.17 7.81 7.10
CA ILE A 108 -8.59 7.28 5.86
C ILE A 108 -7.99 5.89 6.10
N GLY A 109 -7.31 5.67 7.24
CA GLY A 109 -6.78 4.36 7.60
C GLY A 109 -7.87 3.31 7.82
N ILE A 110 -9.02 3.69 8.39
CA ILE A 110 -10.18 2.79 8.53
C ILE A 110 -10.75 2.43 7.16
N ILE A 111 -10.91 3.41 6.27
CA ILE A 111 -11.36 3.18 4.89
C ILE A 111 -10.38 2.25 4.15
N ALA A 112 -9.08 2.49 4.26
CA ALA A 112 -8.05 1.65 3.65
C ALA A 112 -8.14 0.19 4.12
N LEU A 113 -8.32 -0.03 5.44
CA LEU A 113 -8.50 -1.37 5.99
C LEU A 113 -9.82 -2.01 5.54
N GLY A 114 -10.90 -1.24 5.46
CA GLY A 114 -12.18 -1.73 4.96
C GLY A 114 -12.12 -2.15 3.49
N LEU A 115 -11.49 -1.33 2.65
CA LEU A 115 -11.27 -1.64 1.23
C LEU A 115 -10.35 -2.85 1.05
N SER A 116 -9.30 -3.00 1.86
CA SER A 116 -8.39 -4.15 1.75
C SER A 116 -9.08 -5.47 2.12
N ILE A 117 -9.93 -5.47 3.16
CA ILE A 117 -10.76 -6.62 3.52
C ILE A 117 -11.75 -6.91 2.39
N PHE A 118 -12.43 -5.88 1.87
CA PHE A 118 -13.41 -6.07 0.80
C PHE A 118 -12.76 -6.63 -0.47
N HIS A 119 -11.60 -6.11 -0.87
CA HIS A 119 -10.79 -6.62 -1.97
C HIS A 119 -10.47 -8.11 -1.78
N GLY A 120 -9.95 -8.51 -0.62
CA GLY A 120 -9.66 -9.91 -0.34
C GLY A 120 -10.89 -10.82 -0.40
N ILE A 121 -12.05 -10.36 0.07
CA ILE A 121 -13.31 -11.11 -0.03
C ILE A 121 -13.76 -11.24 -1.49
N THR A 122 -13.71 -10.16 -2.27
CA THR A 122 -14.13 -10.20 -3.67
C THR A 122 -13.23 -11.09 -4.52
N MET A 123 -11.92 -11.08 -4.28
CA MET A 123 -10.99 -11.98 -4.98
C MET A 123 -11.26 -13.44 -4.60
N TYR A 124 -11.44 -13.74 -3.30
CA TYR A 124 -11.79 -15.10 -2.86
C TYR A 124 -13.11 -15.62 -3.46
N LEU A 125 -14.14 -14.76 -3.59
CA LEU A 125 -15.39 -15.13 -4.24
C LEU A 125 -15.27 -15.33 -5.75
N SER A 126 -14.33 -14.62 -6.38
CA SER A 126 -14.07 -14.74 -7.81
C SER A 126 -13.26 -16.00 -8.16
N GLU A 127 -12.21 -16.26 -7.40
CA GLU A 127 -11.27 -17.38 -7.63
C GLU A 127 -11.78 -18.69 -7.02
N GLY A 128 -12.68 -18.63 -6.03
CA GLY A 128 -13.22 -19.79 -5.32
C GLY A 128 -12.27 -20.42 -4.30
N GLU A 129 -11.01 -20.02 -4.30
CA GLU A 129 -9.99 -20.41 -3.32
C GLU A 129 -9.05 -19.26 -2.96
N LEU A 130 -8.10 -19.51 -2.06
CA LEU A 130 -7.16 -18.51 -1.58
C LEU A 130 -5.75 -18.92 -2.03
N GLU A 131 -5.33 -18.39 -3.18
CA GLU A 131 -4.05 -18.71 -3.78
C GLU A 131 -2.86 -18.22 -2.94
N SER A 132 -1.65 -18.68 -3.28
CA SER A 132 -0.42 -18.29 -2.56
C SER A 132 -0.22 -16.79 -2.50
N GLU A 133 -0.64 -16.06 -3.53
CA GLU A 133 -0.56 -14.60 -3.59
C GLU A 133 -1.58 -13.93 -2.65
N GLY A 134 -2.80 -14.47 -2.57
CA GLY A 134 -3.81 -14.07 -1.61
C GLY A 134 -3.35 -14.22 -0.15
N ILE A 135 -2.54 -15.24 0.15
CA ILE A 135 -1.94 -15.42 1.49
C ILE A 135 -0.98 -14.27 1.83
N ILE A 136 -0.18 -13.81 0.86
CA ILE A 136 0.73 -12.67 1.03
C ILE A 136 -0.08 -11.39 1.31
N GLY A 137 -1.13 -11.15 0.52
CA GLY A 137 -2.07 -10.04 0.71
C GLY A 137 -2.71 -10.05 2.10
N LEU A 138 -3.19 -11.22 2.54
CA LEU A 138 -3.79 -11.41 3.87
C LEU A 138 -2.81 -11.05 5.00
N GLY A 139 -1.53 -11.42 4.86
CA GLY A 139 -0.48 -11.04 5.80
C GLY A 139 -0.34 -9.53 5.98
N SER A 140 -0.45 -8.76 4.89
CA SER A 140 -0.46 -7.29 4.94
C SER A 140 -1.68 -6.76 5.69
N VAL A 141 -2.88 -7.28 5.39
CA VAL A 141 -4.14 -6.86 6.03
C VAL A 141 -4.11 -7.12 7.54
N VAL A 142 -3.62 -8.29 7.98
CA VAL A 142 -3.47 -8.62 9.41
C VAL A 142 -2.53 -7.64 10.10
N LEU A 143 -1.39 -7.33 9.50
CA LEU A 143 -0.46 -6.34 10.06
C LEU A 143 -1.07 -4.94 10.11
N MET A 144 -1.84 -4.53 9.09
CA MET A 144 -2.58 -3.26 9.12
C MET A 144 -3.60 -3.23 10.25
N ALA A 145 -4.33 -4.32 10.49
CA ALA A 145 -5.30 -4.43 11.58
C ALA A 145 -4.61 -4.27 12.94
N ILE A 146 -3.51 -4.99 13.18
CA ILE A 146 -2.71 -4.85 14.41
C ILE A 146 -2.18 -3.42 14.54
N ALA A 147 -1.65 -2.84 13.46
CA ALA A 147 -1.18 -1.46 13.44
C ALA A 147 -2.31 -0.47 13.78
N GLY A 148 -3.53 -0.72 13.30
CA GLY A 148 -4.73 0.05 13.62
C GLY A 148 -5.06 0.01 15.11
N ILE A 149 -5.00 -1.16 15.74
CA ILE A 149 -5.20 -1.32 17.19
C ILE A 149 -4.13 -0.53 17.96
N VAL A 150 -2.85 -0.70 17.63
CA VAL A 150 -1.75 0.07 18.25
C VAL A 150 -1.94 1.57 18.02
N GLY A 151 -2.40 1.98 16.83
CA GLY A 151 -2.71 3.35 16.48
C GLY A 151 -3.83 3.96 17.33
N ALA A 152 -4.89 3.19 17.60
CA ALA A 152 -5.98 3.60 18.47
C ALA A 152 -5.51 3.79 19.93
N VAL A 153 -4.65 2.89 20.43
CA VAL A 153 -4.02 3.03 21.76
C VAL A 153 -3.10 4.26 21.80
N LEU A 154 -2.31 4.49 20.74
CA LEU A 154 -1.45 5.66 20.60
C LEU A 154 -2.24 6.97 20.56
N PHE A 155 -3.43 6.99 19.95
CA PHE A 155 -4.29 8.17 19.91
C PHE A 155 -4.68 8.65 21.31
N LYS A 156 -4.91 7.72 22.23
CA LYS A 156 -5.14 8.00 23.66
C LYS A 156 -3.83 8.34 24.40
N ASN A 157 -2.71 7.75 24.00
CA ASN A 157 -1.40 7.84 24.67
C ASN A 157 -0.32 8.56 23.83
N LYS A 158 -0.60 9.77 23.35
CA LYS A 158 0.23 10.46 22.33
C LYS A 158 1.71 10.67 22.69
N LYS A 159 2.05 10.66 23.98
CA LYS A 159 3.43 10.83 24.49
C LYS A 159 4.26 9.54 24.47
N ALA A 160 3.63 8.37 24.33
CA ALA A 160 4.31 7.07 24.31
C ALA A 160 5.12 6.89 23.03
N LYS A 161 6.44 7.07 23.13
CA LYS A 161 7.37 6.92 21.99
C LYS A 161 7.37 5.48 21.45
N SER A 162 7.33 4.48 22.32
CA SER A 162 7.31 3.06 21.95
C SER A 162 6.13 2.73 21.04
N LEU A 163 4.90 3.09 21.44
CA LEU A 163 3.69 2.85 20.63
C LEU A 163 3.76 3.50 19.24
N ARG A 164 4.35 4.70 19.15
CA ARG A 164 4.55 5.39 17.87
C ARG A 164 5.53 4.63 16.98
N THR A 165 6.65 4.19 17.53
CA THR A 165 7.64 3.39 16.81
C THR A 165 7.02 2.07 16.36
N THR A 166 6.33 1.36 17.24
CA THR A 166 5.64 0.09 16.91
C THR A 166 4.61 0.28 15.80
N HIS A 167 3.72 1.28 15.89
CA HIS A 167 2.74 1.57 14.83
C HIS A 167 3.43 1.85 13.49
N THR A 168 4.50 2.66 13.49
CA THR A 168 5.25 3.00 12.27
C THR A 168 5.92 1.77 11.66
N ILE A 169 6.55 0.92 12.47
CA ILE A 169 7.20 -0.32 12.01
C ILE A 169 6.16 -1.28 11.42
N LEU A 170 5.03 -1.48 12.10
CA LEU A 170 3.97 -2.37 11.62
C LEU A 170 3.40 -1.90 10.27
N ILE A 171 3.11 -0.59 10.12
CA ILE A 171 2.65 -0.03 8.84
C ILE A 171 3.73 -0.15 7.77
N ALA A 172 5.01 0.05 8.08
CA ALA A 172 6.09 -0.10 7.11
C ALA A 172 6.19 -1.54 6.60
N PHE A 173 6.08 -2.54 7.48
CA PHE A 173 6.06 -3.96 7.07
C PHE A 173 4.80 -4.31 6.28
N ALA A 174 3.63 -3.82 6.70
CA ALA A 174 2.39 -4.03 5.97
C ALA A 174 2.47 -3.46 4.55
N LEU A 175 3.00 -2.25 4.39
CA LEU A 175 3.23 -1.63 3.07
C LEU A 175 4.21 -2.42 2.22
N LEU A 176 5.30 -2.92 2.81
CA LEU A 176 6.29 -3.72 2.10
C LEU A 176 5.69 -5.03 1.59
N ILE A 177 4.95 -5.75 2.45
CA ILE A 177 4.27 -6.99 2.07
C ILE A 177 3.18 -6.70 1.03
N GLY A 178 2.43 -5.62 1.19
CA GLY A 178 1.42 -5.19 0.22
C GLY A 178 2.02 -4.84 -1.13
N ALA A 179 3.18 -4.20 -1.17
CA ALA A 179 3.91 -3.96 -2.41
C ALA A 179 4.36 -5.27 -3.07
N VAL A 180 4.88 -6.22 -2.29
CA VAL A 180 5.25 -7.56 -2.81
C VAL A 180 4.02 -8.26 -3.39
N HIS A 181 2.87 -8.20 -2.72
CA HIS A 181 1.62 -8.75 -3.25
C HIS A 181 1.24 -8.12 -4.59
N ILE A 182 1.30 -6.79 -4.72
CA ILE A 182 0.98 -6.10 -5.99
C ILE A 182 1.94 -6.48 -7.13
N PHE A 183 3.22 -6.74 -6.84
CA PHE A 183 4.19 -7.13 -7.87
C PHE A 183 4.19 -8.64 -8.18
N ALA A 184 3.65 -9.46 -7.28
CA ALA A 184 3.53 -10.89 -7.45
C ALA A 184 2.23 -11.27 -8.17
N SER A 185 1.19 -10.44 -8.04
CA SER A 185 -0.14 -10.59 -8.66
C SER A 185 -0.31 -9.85 -9.98
#